data_AF-A0A956ESY1-F1
#
_entry.id   AF-A0A956ESY1-F1
#
_cell.length_a   1.000
_cell.length_b   1.000
_cell.length_c   1.000
_cell.angle_alpha   90.00
_cell.angle_beta   90.00
_cell.angle_gamma   90.00
#
_symmetry.space_group_name_H-M   'P 1'
#
loop_
_entity.id
_entity.type
_entity.pdbx_description
1 polymer ?
#
loop_
_entity_poly.entity_id
_entity_poly.type
_entity_poly.pdbx_seq_one_letter_code
_entity_poly.pdbx_strand_id
1 'polypeptide(L)'
;EDKLDLARVGTSGHSQGGGGSIMAGADSRISVTAPLEPYVTGLGHDPASQKNQHGPMFLMSGGNDVIAPRPIQQQPVFDNTNADVFWGTLKNADHLIAAVGDISDFRGPATAWLRLHLMDDESARPIFYGSGCSLCLSPGWTIEKKGIQ
;
A
#
# COMPACT_ATOMS: atom_id res chain seq x y z
N GLU A 1 -31.93 -3.06 -4.29
CA GLU A 1 -30.80 -3.63 -3.54
C GLU A 1 -29.65 -3.88 -4.52
N ASP A 2 -28.52 -4.46 -4.10
CA ASP A 2 -27.29 -4.68 -4.90
C ASP A 2 -26.56 -3.41 -5.41
N LYS A 3 -26.05 -2.61 -4.46
CA LYS A 3 -25.19 -1.44 -4.75
C LYS A 3 -23.69 -1.74 -4.67
N LEU A 4 -23.30 -2.98 -4.37
CA LEU A 4 -21.92 -3.39 -4.13
C LEU A 4 -21.50 -4.46 -5.14
N ASP A 5 -20.30 -4.30 -5.71
CA ASP A 5 -19.64 -5.32 -6.52
C ASP A 5 -18.62 -6.08 -5.63
N LEU A 6 -18.99 -7.29 -5.20
CA LEU A 6 -18.16 -8.11 -4.33
C LEU A 6 -16.98 -8.78 -5.05
N ALA A 7 -16.88 -8.66 -6.38
CA ALA A 7 -15.68 -9.06 -7.12
C ALA A 7 -14.56 -8.00 -7.04
N ARG A 8 -14.86 -6.82 -6.48
CA ARG A 8 -13.96 -5.66 -6.45
C ARG A 8 -13.79 -5.14 -5.03
N VAL A 9 -13.04 -5.87 -4.23
CA VAL A 9 -12.80 -5.56 -2.82
C VAL A 9 -11.33 -5.28 -2.59
N GLY A 10 -11.01 -4.11 -2.04
CA GLY A 10 -9.66 -3.76 -1.61
C GLY A 10 -9.56 -3.59 -0.11
N THR A 11 -8.35 -3.75 0.44
CA THR A 11 -8.06 -3.49 1.86
C THR A 11 -7.02 -2.40 2.01
N SER A 12 -7.17 -1.60 3.06
CA SER A 12 -6.22 -0.58 3.48
C SER A 12 -6.36 -0.39 4.99
N GLY A 13 -5.40 0.29 5.59
CA GLY A 13 -5.37 0.60 7.00
C GLY A 13 -4.05 1.25 7.38
N HIS A 14 -4.03 1.91 8.53
CA HIS A 14 -2.85 2.61 9.07
C HIS A 14 -2.22 1.82 10.22
N SER A 15 -0.89 1.85 10.35
CA SER A 15 -0.17 1.27 11.49
C SER A 15 -0.52 -0.22 11.71
N GLN A 16 -1.02 -0.60 12.88
CA GLN A 16 -1.54 -1.95 13.14
C GLN A 16 -2.61 -2.37 12.13
N GLY A 17 -3.52 -1.45 11.75
CA GLY A 17 -4.52 -1.69 10.71
C GLY A 17 -3.92 -1.86 9.32
N GLY A 18 -2.76 -1.25 9.04
CA GLY A 18 -1.98 -1.49 7.83
C GLY A 18 -1.48 -2.93 7.79
N GLY A 19 -0.92 -3.42 8.90
CA GLY A 19 -0.58 -4.84 9.06
C GLY A 19 -1.79 -5.77 8.91
N GLY A 20 -2.95 -5.36 9.44
CA GLY A 20 -4.22 -6.06 9.27
C GLY A 20 -4.72 -6.10 7.83
N SER A 21 -4.50 -5.03 7.05
CA SER A 21 -4.90 -5.01 5.63
C SER A 21 -4.09 -5.99 4.77
N ILE A 22 -2.81 -6.19 5.10
CA ILE A 22 -1.96 -7.23 4.49
C ILE A 22 -2.49 -8.62 4.87
N MET A 23 -2.83 -8.84 6.15
CA MET A 23 -3.44 -10.10 6.61
C MET A 23 -4.74 -10.40 5.87
N ALA A 24 -5.61 -9.42 5.71
CA ALA A 24 -6.86 -9.55 4.98
C ALA A 24 -6.64 -9.80 3.48
N GLY A 25 -5.55 -9.29 2.89
CA GLY A 25 -5.14 -9.57 1.51
C GLY A 25 -4.82 -11.05 1.23
N ALA A 26 -4.70 -11.87 2.28
CA ALA A 26 -4.59 -13.32 2.15
C ALA A 26 -5.92 -14.02 1.82
N ASP A 27 -7.05 -13.32 1.92
CA ASP A 27 -8.35 -13.83 1.49
C ASP A 27 -8.51 -13.67 -0.03
N SER A 28 -8.93 -14.74 -0.72
CA SER A 28 -9.07 -14.76 -2.18
C SER A 28 -10.13 -13.81 -2.73
N ARG A 29 -10.97 -13.20 -1.87
CA ARG A 29 -11.95 -12.18 -2.25
C ARG A 29 -11.34 -10.78 -2.35
N ILE A 30 -10.13 -10.57 -1.82
CA ILE A 30 -9.44 -9.28 -1.89
C ILE A 30 -8.61 -9.20 -3.17
N SER A 31 -8.89 -8.22 -4.01
CA SER A 31 -8.25 -8.06 -5.32
C SER A 31 -7.10 -7.05 -5.33
N VAL A 32 -6.96 -6.23 -4.29
CA VAL A 32 -5.91 -5.20 -4.19
C VAL A 32 -5.69 -4.79 -2.74
N THR A 33 -4.44 -4.46 -2.37
CA THR A 33 -4.12 -3.91 -1.04
C THR A 33 -3.41 -2.57 -1.13
N ALA A 34 -3.63 -1.72 -0.13
CA ALA A 34 -2.99 -0.41 0.01
C ALA A 34 -2.61 -0.11 1.48
N PRO A 35 -1.71 -0.89 2.11
CA PRO A 35 -1.32 -0.69 3.50
C PRO A 35 -0.56 0.63 3.70
N LEU A 36 -1.02 1.46 4.64
CA LEU A 36 -0.41 2.74 5.00
C LEU A 36 0.41 2.61 6.27
N GLU A 37 1.72 2.86 6.17
CA GLU A 37 2.67 2.80 7.28
C GLU A 37 2.46 1.56 8.17
N PRO A 38 2.37 0.35 7.59
CA PRO A 38 1.91 -0.82 8.31
C PRO A 38 2.89 -1.21 9.41
N TYR A 39 2.38 -1.66 10.56
CA TYR A 39 3.14 -2.26 11.64
C TYR A 39 2.95 -3.78 11.58
N VAL A 40 4.03 -4.55 11.39
CA VAL A 40 3.99 -5.98 11.06
C VAL A 40 4.86 -6.87 11.97
N THR A 41 5.69 -6.31 12.84
CA THR A 41 6.54 -7.09 13.75
C THR A 41 5.84 -7.55 15.04
N GLY A 42 4.52 -7.43 15.12
CA GLY A 42 3.76 -7.79 16.32
C GLY A 42 2.28 -7.42 16.19
N LEU A 43 1.63 -7.19 17.34
CA LEU A 43 0.25 -6.70 17.40
C LEU A 43 -0.77 -7.56 16.62
N GLY A 44 -0.51 -8.86 16.52
CA GLY A 44 -1.38 -9.82 15.83
C GLY A 44 -1.09 -10.00 14.34
N HIS A 45 -0.08 -9.33 13.77
CA HIS A 45 0.34 -9.62 12.40
C HIS A 45 1.02 -10.99 12.31
N ASP A 46 0.60 -11.80 11.34
CA ASP A 46 1.25 -13.06 10.95
C ASP A 46 2.08 -12.82 9.67
N PRO A 47 3.42 -12.90 9.75
CA PRO A 47 4.30 -12.73 8.59
C PRO A 47 4.02 -13.71 7.45
N ALA A 48 3.42 -14.88 7.71
CA ALA A 48 3.05 -15.82 6.65
C ALA A 48 2.03 -15.23 5.67
N SER A 49 1.18 -14.29 6.14
CA SER A 49 0.20 -13.61 5.29
C SER A 49 0.83 -12.83 4.13
N GLN A 50 2.07 -12.34 4.30
CA GLN A 50 2.79 -11.60 3.27
C GLN A 50 2.99 -12.44 2.01
N LYS A 51 3.10 -13.77 2.13
CA LYS A 51 3.35 -14.69 1.00
C LYS A 51 2.07 -15.23 0.34
N ASN A 52 0.90 -14.85 0.84
CA ASN A 52 -0.40 -15.36 0.40
C ASN A 52 -1.28 -14.26 -0.21
N GLN A 53 -0.71 -13.19 -0.74
CA GLN A 53 -1.46 -12.08 -1.31
C GLN A 53 -2.11 -12.48 -2.65
N HIS A 54 -3.36 -12.04 -2.87
CA HIS A 54 -4.15 -12.37 -4.07
C HIS A 54 -4.21 -11.25 -5.13
N GLY A 55 -3.60 -10.09 -4.84
CA GLY A 55 -3.61 -8.94 -5.73
C GLY A 55 -2.40 -8.05 -5.53
N PRO A 56 -2.21 -7.04 -6.39
CA PRO A 56 -1.08 -6.13 -6.27
C PRO A 56 -1.20 -5.25 -5.03
N MET A 57 -0.06 -4.79 -4.53
CA MET A 57 0.06 -4.02 -3.29
C MET A 57 0.64 -2.64 -3.54
N PHE A 58 -0.03 -1.59 -3.07
CA PHE A 58 0.58 -0.28 -2.87
C PHE A 58 1.05 -0.15 -1.43
N LEU A 59 2.31 -0.48 -1.19
CA LEU A 59 2.94 -0.36 0.12
C LEU A 59 3.34 1.10 0.34
N MET A 60 2.86 1.71 1.42
CA MET A 60 3.11 3.12 1.73
C MET A 60 3.90 3.25 3.03
N SER A 61 4.95 4.07 3.03
CA SER A 61 5.81 4.33 4.20
C SER A 61 6.07 5.81 4.38
N GLY A 62 6.26 6.26 5.63
CA GLY A 62 6.79 7.58 5.97
C GLY A 62 8.30 7.56 6.14
N GLY A 63 9.00 8.54 5.57
CA GLY A 63 10.45 8.67 5.70
C GLY A 63 10.91 9.15 7.09
N ASN A 64 10.04 9.85 7.82
CA ASN A 64 10.25 10.29 9.21
C ASN A 64 9.48 9.43 10.22
N ASP A 65 8.92 8.29 9.78
CA ASP A 65 8.21 7.38 10.66
C ASP A 65 9.19 6.66 11.60
N VAL A 66 9.11 7.00 12.90
CA VAL A 66 9.90 6.40 13.98
C VAL A 66 9.12 5.35 14.79
N ILE A 67 7.83 5.17 14.53
CA ILE A 67 6.97 4.22 15.24
C ILE A 67 6.85 2.91 14.44
N ALA A 68 6.64 3.01 13.14
CA ALA A 68 6.65 1.91 12.19
C ALA A 68 7.75 2.09 11.12
N PRO A 69 9.04 2.15 11.51
CA PRO A 69 10.12 2.55 10.63
C PRO A 69 10.33 1.61 9.45
N ARG A 70 10.57 2.21 8.27
CA ARG A 70 10.77 1.58 6.97
C ARG A 70 11.57 0.26 7.00
N PRO A 71 12.80 0.22 7.55
CA PRO A 71 13.65 -0.99 7.47
C PRO A 71 13.12 -2.17 8.29
N ILE A 72 12.29 -1.90 9.30
CA ILE A 72 11.81 -2.92 10.25
C ILE A 72 10.42 -3.41 9.86
N GLN A 73 9.56 -2.52 9.37
CA GLN A 73 8.15 -2.84 9.17
C GLN A 73 7.80 -3.07 7.70
N GLN A 74 8.28 -2.24 6.77
CA GLN A 74 7.83 -2.34 5.36
C GLN A 74 8.84 -3.08 4.47
N GLN A 75 10.15 -2.98 4.75
CA GLN A 75 11.15 -3.75 4.01
C GLN A 75 10.88 -5.27 4.03
N PRO A 76 10.57 -5.91 5.18
CA PRO A 76 10.27 -7.34 5.19
C PRO A 76 9.03 -7.69 4.36
N VAL A 77 8.00 -6.83 4.36
CA VAL A 77 6.80 -7.03 3.52
C VAL A 77 7.19 -6.99 2.05
N PHE A 78 7.94 -5.96 1.63
CA PHE A 78 8.40 -5.80 0.26
C PHE A 78 9.26 -6.98 -0.18
N ASP A 79 10.16 -7.47 0.67
CA ASP A 79 11.07 -8.57 0.34
C ASP A 79 10.34 -9.91 0.25
N ASN A 80 9.46 -10.21 1.20
CA ASN A 80 8.84 -11.53 1.34
C ASN A 80 7.58 -11.74 0.49
N THR A 81 6.89 -10.67 0.08
CA THR A 81 5.59 -10.82 -0.58
C THR A 81 5.68 -11.48 -1.95
N ASN A 82 4.66 -12.29 -2.26
CA ASN A 82 4.43 -12.91 -3.56
C ASN A 82 3.73 -11.96 -4.55
N ALA A 83 3.18 -10.84 -4.08
CA ALA A 83 2.48 -9.88 -4.92
C ALA A 83 3.43 -9.01 -5.74
N ASP A 84 2.88 -8.46 -6.82
CA ASP A 84 3.40 -7.26 -7.46
C ASP A 84 3.26 -6.07 -6.50
N VAL A 85 4.32 -5.29 -6.31
CA VAL A 85 4.37 -4.20 -5.34
C VAL A 85 4.82 -2.91 -5.99
N PHE A 86 4.05 -1.85 -5.77
CA PHE A 86 4.52 -0.48 -5.86
C PHE A 86 4.76 0.01 -4.43
N TRP A 87 6.00 0.31 -4.08
CA TRP A 87 6.34 0.79 -2.75
C TRP A 87 6.73 2.26 -2.80
N GLY A 88 5.87 3.11 -2.23
CA GLY A 88 6.11 4.55 -2.12
C GLY A 88 6.46 4.97 -0.70
N THR A 89 7.65 5.52 -0.50
CA THR A 89 8.04 6.19 0.75
C THR A 89 7.92 7.70 0.59
N LEU A 90 7.02 8.34 1.34
CA LEU A 90 6.86 9.80 1.39
C LEU A 90 7.89 10.38 2.36
N LYS A 91 8.89 11.12 1.83
CA LYS A 91 10.12 11.47 2.55
C LYS A 91 9.90 12.18 3.89
N ASN A 92 8.92 13.07 3.96
CA ASN A 92 8.72 13.93 5.13
C ASN A 92 7.57 13.49 6.04
N ALA A 93 6.89 12.38 5.73
CA ALA A 93 5.79 11.88 6.53
C ALA A 93 6.29 11.19 7.80
N ASP A 94 5.69 11.55 8.94
CA ASP A 94 5.80 10.84 10.21
C ASP A 94 4.60 9.89 10.40
N HIS A 95 4.68 9.02 11.41
CA HIS A 95 3.65 8.02 11.66
C HIS A 95 2.27 8.58 11.98
N LEU A 96 2.22 9.78 12.57
CA LEU A 96 1.00 10.32 13.14
C LEU A 96 0.27 11.22 12.15
N ILE A 97 0.93 11.70 11.10
CA ILE A 97 0.31 12.58 10.11
C ILE A 97 -0.93 11.93 9.47
N ALA A 98 -0.88 10.62 9.25
CA ALA A 98 -2.02 9.83 8.79
C ALA A 98 -3.12 9.63 9.85
N ALA A 99 -2.78 9.77 11.14
CA ALA A 99 -3.68 9.53 12.26
C ALA A 99 -4.34 10.81 12.82
N VAL A 100 -3.72 11.98 12.69
CA VAL A 100 -4.18 13.23 13.32
C VAL A 100 -4.66 14.31 12.34
N GLY A 101 -4.68 14.04 11.04
CA GLY A 101 -5.05 15.06 10.05
C GLY A 101 -5.36 14.53 8.66
N ASP A 102 -5.07 15.36 7.65
CA ASP A 102 -5.04 14.92 6.26
C ASP A 102 -4.05 13.75 6.15
N ILE A 103 -4.43 12.64 5.50
CA ILE A 103 -3.52 11.53 5.15
C ILE A 103 -2.40 11.96 4.18
N SER A 104 -2.09 13.25 4.15
CA SER A 104 -1.02 13.93 3.46
C SER A 104 -1.03 13.60 1.96
N ASP A 105 0.14 13.66 1.35
CA ASP A 105 0.34 13.32 -0.05
C ASP A 105 0.03 11.85 -0.35
N PHE A 106 -0.29 10.99 0.63
CA PHE A 106 -0.79 9.63 0.36
C PHE A 106 -2.21 9.62 -0.21
N ARG A 107 -3.07 10.62 0.08
CA ARG A 107 -4.50 10.58 -0.31
C ARG A 107 -4.72 10.35 -1.80
N GLY A 108 -4.06 11.17 -2.63
CA GLY A 108 -4.20 11.13 -4.08
C GLY A 108 -3.75 9.78 -4.64
N PRO A 109 -2.50 9.37 -4.39
CA PRO A 109 -1.98 8.05 -4.74
C PRO A 109 -2.84 6.89 -4.25
N ALA A 110 -3.23 6.84 -2.97
CA ALA A 110 -4.04 5.73 -2.45
C ALA A 110 -5.40 5.64 -3.16
N THR A 111 -6.04 6.79 -3.42
CA THR A 111 -7.29 6.84 -4.19
C THR A 111 -7.07 6.36 -5.63
N ALA A 112 -6.03 6.85 -6.30
CA ALA A 112 -5.71 6.48 -7.67
C ALA A 112 -5.42 4.97 -7.82
N TRP A 113 -4.70 4.38 -6.86
CA TRP A 113 -4.43 2.95 -6.83
C TRP A 113 -5.70 2.12 -6.73
N LEU A 114 -6.58 2.47 -5.78
CA LEU A 114 -7.85 1.78 -5.61
C LEU A 114 -8.77 1.98 -6.83
N ARG A 115 -8.81 3.17 -7.43
CA ARG A 115 -9.59 3.42 -8.65
C ARG A 115 -9.07 2.61 -9.83
N LEU A 116 -7.76 2.52 -10.00
CA LEU A 116 -7.15 1.70 -11.06
C LEU A 116 -7.60 0.24 -10.95
N HIS A 117 -7.52 -0.34 -9.74
CA HIS A 117 -7.76 -1.78 -9.55
C HIS A 117 -9.22 -2.17 -9.28
N LEU A 118 -10.03 -1.25 -8.73
CA LEU A 118 -11.43 -1.51 -8.38
C LEU A 118 -12.42 -0.84 -9.32
N MET A 119 -11.99 0.08 -10.18
CA MET A 119 -12.88 0.80 -11.10
C MET A 119 -12.38 0.78 -12.56
N ASP A 120 -11.31 0.03 -12.84
CA ASP A 120 -10.62 0.01 -14.15
C ASP A 120 -10.29 1.42 -14.65
N ASP A 121 -9.96 2.32 -13.73
CA ASP A 121 -9.64 3.70 -14.07
C ASP A 121 -8.21 3.78 -14.65
N GLU A 122 -8.08 3.47 -15.93
CA GLU A 122 -6.81 3.47 -16.65
C GLU A 122 -6.16 4.87 -16.71
N SER A 123 -6.90 5.95 -16.42
CA SER A 123 -6.29 7.28 -16.29
C SER A 123 -5.34 7.38 -15.08
N ALA A 124 -5.51 6.51 -14.08
CA ALA A 124 -4.62 6.42 -12.92
C ALA A 124 -3.36 5.57 -13.17
N ARG A 125 -3.32 4.75 -14.23
CA ARG A 125 -2.19 3.85 -14.52
C ARG A 125 -0.83 4.57 -14.60
N PRO A 126 -0.70 5.75 -15.28
CA PRO A 126 0.58 6.45 -15.39
C PRO A 126 1.16 6.95 -14.06
N ILE A 127 0.39 6.92 -12.97
CA ILE A 127 0.87 7.31 -11.64
C ILE A 127 1.87 6.26 -11.11
N PHE A 128 1.67 4.98 -11.43
CA PHE A 128 2.42 3.83 -10.86
C PHE A 128 3.23 3.04 -11.89
N TYR A 129 2.77 2.97 -13.13
CA TYR A 129 3.35 2.12 -14.17
C TYR A 129 4.21 2.92 -15.16
N GLY A 130 5.17 2.23 -15.77
CA GLY A 130 6.20 2.80 -16.63
C GLY A 130 7.43 3.30 -15.88
N SER A 131 8.55 3.42 -16.60
CA SER A 131 9.79 3.99 -16.07
C SER A 131 9.68 5.48 -15.73
N GLY A 132 8.75 6.18 -16.37
CA GLY A 132 8.43 7.60 -16.14
C GLY A 132 7.16 7.82 -15.33
N CYS A 133 6.77 6.89 -14.46
CA CYS A 133 5.54 7.02 -13.69
C CYS A 133 5.53 8.32 -12.87
N SER A 134 4.36 8.95 -12.69
CA SER A 134 4.30 10.28 -12.05
C SER A 134 4.89 10.30 -10.64
N LEU A 135 4.68 9.24 -9.84
CA LEU A 135 5.30 9.12 -8.52
C LEU A 135 6.80 8.80 -8.58
N CYS A 136 7.25 8.09 -9.61
CA CYS A 136 8.67 7.78 -9.84
C CYS A 136 9.50 9.06 -10.05
N LEU A 137 8.88 10.08 -10.66
CA LEU A 137 9.50 11.37 -10.93
C LEU A 137 9.26 12.41 -9.84
N SER A 138 8.43 12.09 -8.84
CA SER A 138 8.06 13.05 -7.80
C SER A 138 9.16 13.18 -6.74
N PRO A 139 9.73 14.38 -6.51
CA PRO A 139 10.88 14.55 -5.61
C PRO A 139 10.55 14.27 -4.14
N GLY A 140 9.27 14.33 -3.75
CA GLY A 140 8.80 14.00 -2.40
C GLY A 140 8.76 12.50 -2.10
N TRP A 141 8.94 11.65 -3.11
CA TRP A 141 8.78 10.21 -2.99
C TRP A 141 10.08 9.45 -3.26
N THR A 142 10.20 8.30 -2.64
CA THR A 142 11.19 7.27 -3.00
C THR A 142 10.42 6.02 -3.39
N ILE A 143 10.65 5.53 -4.61
CA ILE A 143 9.86 4.44 -5.20
C ILE A 143 10.71 3.20 -5.38
N GLU A 144 10.18 2.07 -4.94
CA GLU A 144 10.68 0.73 -5.23
C GLU A 144 9.55 -0.10 -5.86
N LYS A 145 9.88 -0.94 -6.84
CA LYS A 145 8.90 -1.77 -7.56
C LYS A 145 9.34 -3.23 -7.56
N LYS A 146 8.38 -4.14 -7.41
CA LYS A 146 8.53 -5.59 -7.60
C LYS A 146 7.41 -6.06 -8.53
N GLY A 147 7.74 -6.73 -9.64
CA GLY A 147 6.74 -7.27 -10.57
C GLY A 147 5.94 -6.23 -11.38
N ILE A 148 6.09 -4.94 -11.08
CA ILE A 148 5.42 -3.82 -11.78
C ILE A 148 6.43 -3.11 -12.68
N GLN A 149 6.07 -2.94 -13.97
CA GLN A 149 6.84 -2.14 -14.94
C GLN A 149 6.19 -0.78 -15.19
#